data_AF-A0A164K1I4-F1
#
_entry.id   AF-A0A164K1I4-F1
#
_cell.length_a   1.000
_cell.length_b   1.000
_cell.length_c   1.000
_cell.angle_alpha   90.00
_cell.angle_beta   90.00
_cell.angle_gamma   90.00
#
_symmetry.space_group_name_H-M   'P 1'
#
loop_
_entity.id
_entity.type
_entity.pdbx_description
1 polymer ?
#
loop_
_entity_poly.entity_id
_entity_poly.type
_entity_poly.pdbx_seq_one_letter_code
_entity_poly.pdbx_strand_id
1 'polypeptide(L)'
;MTFGHIVRSDGNGNATDELETTEYVPDIVYVELDPDGQISYPLNIDMVGYGDWSLLRGWTSQALSRPDDPIMHNSEFIGGKLEIFIRETSGLYVAVMVDAWAEDEDGENIPVGWAVAYKESSGP
;
A
#
# COMPACT_ATOMS: atom_id res chain seq x y z
N MET A 1 12.32 -3.59 -4.64
CA MET A 1 11.29 -3.45 -3.60
C MET A 1 10.65 -4.81 -3.45
N THR A 2 10.48 -5.27 -2.23
CA THR A 2 9.89 -6.58 -1.92
C THR A 2 8.59 -6.31 -1.17
N PHE A 3 7.47 -6.88 -1.64
CA PHE A 3 6.20 -6.74 -0.93
C PHE A 3 6.26 -7.43 0.44
N GLY A 4 5.56 -6.86 1.43
CA GLY A 4 5.61 -7.37 2.81
C GLY A 4 6.91 -7.08 3.56
N HIS A 5 7.85 -6.31 2.98
CA HIS A 5 9.09 -5.90 3.65
C HIS A 5 8.93 -4.53 4.32
N ILE A 6 9.24 -4.47 5.62
CA ILE A 6 9.01 -3.29 6.44
C ILE A 6 10.18 -2.32 6.35
N VAL A 7 9.86 -1.05 6.20
CA VAL A 7 10.78 0.07 6.33
C VAL A 7 10.32 0.95 7.49
N ARG A 8 11.23 1.32 8.39
CA ARG A 8 10.97 2.30 9.45
C ARG A 8 11.61 3.62 9.07
N SER A 9 10.86 4.72 9.17
CA SER A 9 11.45 6.07 9.17
C SER A 9 11.44 6.68 10.57
N ASP A 10 12.49 7.42 10.89
CA ASP A 10 12.58 8.23 12.10
C ASP A 10 11.93 9.62 11.96
N GLY A 11 11.41 9.97 10.77
CA GLY A 11 10.84 11.28 10.46
C GLY A 11 11.85 12.42 10.34
N ASN A 12 13.16 12.13 10.44
CA ASN A 12 14.25 13.12 10.37
C ASN A 12 15.14 12.89 9.15
N GLY A 13 14.60 12.25 8.12
CA GLY A 13 15.32 11.94 6.89
C GLY A 13 15.94 10.54 6.88
N ASN A 14 15.95 9.78 7.97
CA ASN A 14 16.49 8.42 7.94
C ASN A 14 15.37 7.41 7.76
N ALA A 15 15.65 6.40 6.94
CA ALA A 15 14.83 5.22 6.78
C ALA A 15 15.72 3.98 6.85
N THR A 16 15.26 2.94 7.50
CA THR A 16 16.00 1.68 7.67
C THR A 16 15.04 0.51 7.57
N ASP A 17 15.54 -0.56 6.97
CA ASP A 17 14.85 -1.84 6.85
C ASP A 17 15.55 -2.96 7.67
N GLU A 18 16.61 -2.61 8.40
CA GLU A 18 17.26 -3.46 9.40
C GLU A 18 16.48 -3.40 10.71
N LEU A 19 15.39 -4.16 10.76
CA LEU A 19 14.46 -4.18 11.89
C LEU A 19 14.36 -5.59 12.47
N GLU A 20 14.67 -5.74 13.75
CA GLU A 20 14.18 -6.88 14.52
C GLU A 20 12.76 -6.55 15.00
N THR A 21 11.76 -7.01 14.24
CA THR A 21 10.36 -6.81 14.57
C THR A 21 9.58 -8.11 14.38
N THR A 22 8.61 -8.35 15.27
CA THR A 22 7.62 -9.43 15.16
C THR A 22 6.28 -8.92 14.66
N GLU A 23 6.24 -7.67 14.15
CA GLU A 23 5.03 -7.04 13.64
C GLU A 23 4.46 -7.87 12.49
N TYR A 24 3.16 -8.17 12.57
CA TYR A 24 2.45 -8.79 11.46
C TYR A 24 2.03 -7.70 10.49
N VAL A 25 2.43 -7.83 9.22
CA VAL A 25 2.27 -6.78 8.22
C VAL A 25 1.51 -7.26 7.01
N PRO A 26 0.81 -6.34 6.31
CA PRO A 26 0.17 -6.66 5.06
C PRO A 26 1.20 -6.99 3.98
N ASP A 27 0.96 -8.11 3.31
CA ASP A 27 1.61 -8.54 2.08
C ASP A 27 0.68 -8.35 0.89
N ILE A 28 -0.61 -8.67 1.06
CA ILE A 28 -1.67 -8.52 0.07
C ILE A 28 -2.90 -7.88 0.73
N VAL A 29 -3.54 -6.95 0.02
CA VAL A 29 -4.85 -6.40 0.38
C VAL A 29 -5.82 -6.60 -0.79
N TYR A 30 -7.11 -6.72 -0.51
CA TYR A 30 -8.11 -7.08 -1.52
C TYR A 30 -9.09 -5.95 -1.82
N VAL A 31 -9.48 -5.83 -3.09
CA VAL A 31 -10.51 -4.87 -3.56
C VAL A 31 -11.61 -5.57 -4.35
N GLU A 32 -12.78 -4.93 -4.38
CA GLU A 32 -13.91 -5.39 -5.18
C GLU A 32 -13.84 -4.82 -6.60
N LEU A 33 -14.19 -5.64 -7.60
CA LEU A 33 -14.38 -5.18 -8.97
C LEU A 33 -15.87 -4.97 -9.26
N ASP A 34 -16.18 -4.04 -10.16
CA ASP A 34 -17.52 -3.84 -10.70
C ASP A 34 -17.82 -4.88 -11.81
N PRO A 35 -19.06 -4.96 -12.32
CA PRO A 35 -19.42 -5.92 -13.36
C PRO A 35 -18.62 -5.79 -14.67
N ASP A 36 -17.94 -4.67 -14.90
CA ASP A 36 -17.09 -4.41 -16.07
C ASP A 36 -15.60 -4.75 -15.79
N GLY A 37 -15.30 -5.32 -14.62
CA GLY A 37 -13.96 -5.72 -14.20
C GLY A 37 -13.08 -4.54 -13.79
N GLN A 38 -13.66 -3.36 -13.54
CA GLN A 38 -12.94 -2.19 -13.03
C GLN A 38 -13.01 -2.14 -11.50
N ILE A 39 -12.12 -1.39 -10.85
CA ILE A 39 -12.17 -1.21 -9.39
C ILE A 39 -13.49 -0.54 -9.00
N SER A 40 -14.24 -1.17 -8.10
CA SER A 40 -15.52 -0.65 -7.60
C SER A 40 -15.33 0.58 -6.71
N TYR A 41 -16.26 1.54 -6.82
CA TYR A 41 -16.29 2.75 -5.99
C TYR A 41 -17.65 2.97 -5.31
N PRO A 42 -17.70 3.42 -4.03
CA PRO A 42 -16.58 3.82 -3.17
C PRO A 42 -15.63 2.66 -2.86
N LEU A 43 -14.33 2.97 -2.82
CA LEU A 43 -13.28 1.96 -2.74
C LEU A 43 -13.39 1.20 -1.41
N ASN A 44 -13.66 -0.11 -1.51
CA ASN A 44 -13.66 -1.03 -0.39
C ASN A 44 -12.36 -1.83 -0.42
N ILE A 45 -11.51 -1.66 0.60
CA ILE A 45 -10.23 -2.35 0.72
C ILE A 45 -10.29 -3.20 1.97
N ASP A 46 -10.11 -4.50 1.81
CA ASP A 46 -9.97 -5.39 2.94
C ASP A 46 -8.53 -5.38 3.47
N MET A 47 -8.37 -4.80 4.67
CA MET A 47 -7.15 -4.85 5.47
C MET A 47 -7.40 -5.55 6.82
N VAL A 48 -8.49 -6.30 6.95
CA VAL A 48 -8.89 -6.95 8.21
C VAL A 48 -7.79 -7.90 8.66
N GLY A 49 -7.40 -7.79 9.93
CA GLY A 49 -6.34 -8.59 10.53
C GLY A 49 -4.98 -7.90 10.59
N TYR A 50 -4.79 -6.80 9.85
CA TYR A 50 -3.58 -5.98 9.91
C TYR A 50 -3.67 -4.83 10.92
N GLY A 51 -4.57 -4.88 11.91
CA GLY A 51 -4.57 -3.95 13.05
C GLY A 51 -4.80 -2.48 12.69
N ASP A 52 -3.82 -1.64 13.05
CA ASP A 52 -3.81 -0.17 12.94
C ASP A 52 -3.10 0.35 11.68
N TRP A 53 -2.78 -0.54 10.73
CA TRP A 53 -2.25 -0.16 9.44
C TRP A 53 -3.30 0.56 8.58
N SER A 54 -2.86 1.52 7.79
CA SER A 54 -3.69 2.28 6.85
C SER A 54 -2.97 2.47 5.52
N LEU A 55 -3.67 2.56 4.39
CA LEU A 55 -3.02 2.87 3.12
C LEU A 55 -2.78 4.37 2.96
N LEU A 56 -1.57 4.73 2.54
CA LEU A 56 -1.26 6.09 2.10
C LEU A 56 -2.03 6.41 0.82
N ARG A 57 -2.52 7.65 0.73
CA ARG A 57 -3.38 8.14 -0.36
C ARG A 57 -2.82 9.40 -0.99
N GLY A 58 -3.22 9.66 -2.23
CA GLY A 58 -2.91 10.89 -2.97
C GLY A 58 -1.50 10.96 -3.54
N TRP A 59 -0.92 9.80 -3.79
CA TRP A 59 0.43 9.66 -4.34
C TRP A 59 0.45 9.09 -5.76
N THR A 60 -0.66 8.53 -6.24
CA THR A 60 -0.78 8.08 -7.64
C THR A 60 -0.91 9.28 -8.58
N SER A 61 -0.29 9.14 -9.75
CA SER A 61 -0.23 10.17 -10.79
C SER A 61 -0.78 9.71 -12.13
N GLN A 62 -1.34 8.49 -12.20
CA GLN A 62 -1.87 7.93 -13.43
C GLN A 62 -3.14 8.63 -13.92
N ALA A 63 -3.29 8.62 -15.25
CA ALA A 63 -4.52 9.10 -15.85
C ALA A 63 -5.66 8.17 -15.43
N LEU A 64 -6.80 8.75 -15.03
CA LEU A 64 -7.99 8.06 -14.51
C LEU A 64 -7.93 7.63 -13.04
N SER A 65 -6.80 7.82 -12.34
CA SER A 65 -6.74 7.69 -10.88
C SER A 65 -7.53 8.80 -10.19
N ARG A 66 -8.12 8.50 -9.03
CA ARG A 66 -8.74 9.54 -8.18
C ARG A 66 -7.67 10.24 -7.33
N PRO A 67 -7.86 11.52 -6.95
CA PRO A 67 -6.87 12.27 -6.17
C PRO A 67 -6.48 11.67 -4.80
N ASP A 68 -7.30 10.78 -4.23
CA ASP A 68 -7.06 10.12 -2.94
C ASP A 68 -7.02 8.58 -3.07
N ASP A 69 -6.73 8.09 -4.28
CA ASP A 69 -6.62 6.66 -4.55
C ASP A 69 -5.30 6.13 -3.93
N PRO A 70 -5.35 5.05 -3.11
CA PRO A 70 -4.16 4.48 -2.51
C PRO A 70 -3.45 3.48 -3.43
N ILE A 71 -4.12 3.07 -4.52
CA ILE A 71 -3.63 2.04 -5.42
C ILE A 71 -2.80 2.70 -6.52
N MET A 72 -1.57 2.23 -6.62
CA MET A 72 -0.57 2.62 -7.60
C MET A 72 -0.58 1.63 -8.76
N HIS A 73 -0.35 2.16 -9.95
CA HIS A 73 -0.14 1.30 -11.11
C HIS A 73 1.24 0.60 -11.02
N ASN A 74 1.37 -0.57 -11.64
CA ASN A 74 2.60 -1.38 -11.64
C ASN A 74 3.83 -0.67 -12.24
N SER A 75 3.62 0.40 -13.00
CA SER A 75 4.69 1.23 -13.55
C SER A 75 5.11 2.39 -12.65
N GLU A 76 4.40 2.65 -11.56
CA GLU A 76 4.75 3.67 -10.58
C GLU A 76 5.81 3.12 -9.60
N PHE A 77 6.58 4.02 -9.00
CA PHE A 77 7.65 3.67 -8.06
C PHE A 77 7.60 4.60 -6.84
N ILE A 78 8.07 4.12 -5.68
CA ILE A 78 8.34 5.00 -4.55
C ILE A 78 9.52 5.90 -4.91
N GLY A 79 9.27 7.20 -4.99
CA GLY A 79 10.23 8.22 -5.34
C GLY A 79 9.62 9.61 -5.21
N GLY A 80 10.43 10.64 -5.45
CA GLY A 80 9.95 12.02 -5.49
C GLY A 80 9.23 12.43 -4.20
N LYS A 81 8.02 12.96 -4.31
CA LYS A 81 7.28 13.45 -3.13
C LYS A 81 6.89 12.35 -2.15
N LEU A 82 6.60 11.13 -2.62
CA LEU A 82 6.27 10.02 -1.73
C LEU A 82 7.49 9.57 -0.91
N GLU A 83 8.66 9.48 -1.54
CA GLU A 83 9.91 9.19 -0.83
C GLU A 83 10.23 10.28 0.20
N ILE A 84 10.10 11.55 -0.18
CA ILE A 84 10.30 12.69 0.75
C ILE A 84 9.34 12.55 1.93
N PHE A 85 8.06 12.31 1.68
CA PHE A 85 7.07 12.12 2.73
C PHE A 85 7.42 10.97 3.69
N ILE A 86 7.81 9.80 3.16
CA ILE A 86 8.20 8.65 3.97
C ILE A 86 9.39 9.01 4.86
N ARG A 87 10.37 9.75 4.35
CA ARG A 87 11.58 10.15 5.10
C ARG A 87 11.31 11.22 6.15
N GLU A 88 10.30 12.06 5.94
CA GLU A 88 9.93 13.17 6.84
C GLU A 88 8.81 12.80 7.83
N THR A 89 8.22 11.61 7.70
CA THR A 89 7.12 11.16 8.54
C THR A 89 7.54 9.90 9.30
N SER A 90 7.57 9.97 10.63
CA SER A 90 7.94 8.82 11.46
C SER A 90 6.90 7.71 11.37
N GLY A 91 7.36 6.46 11.29
CA GLY A 91 6.49 5.29 11.32
C GLY A 91 7.04 4.10 10.57
N LEU A 92 6.18 3.09 10.40
CA LEU A 92 6.44 1.88 9.64
C LEU A 92 5.71 1.96 8.31
N TYR A 93 6.39 1.52 7.27
CA TYR A 93 5.91 1.52 5.89
C TYR A 93 6.13 0.15 5.29
N VAL A 94 5.18 -0.33 4.50
CA VAL A 94 5.30 -1.57 3.74
C VAL A 94 4.64 -1.40 2.38
N ALA A 95 5.33 -1.85 1.34
CA ALA A 95 4.70 -2.00 0.03
C ALA A 95 3.86 -3.27 0.03
N VAL A 96 2.62 -3.17 -0.43
CA VAL A 96 1.65 -4.29 -0.45
C VAL A 96 1.13 -4.50 -1.86
N MET A 97 0.86 -5.75 -2.23
CA MET A 97 0.11 -6.05 -3.45
C MET A 97 -1.36 -5.76 -3.23
N VAL A 98 -2.05 -5.32 -4.29
CA VAL A 98 -3.50 -5.13 -4.28
C VAL A 98 -4.09 -6.08 -5.31
N ASP A 99 -4.87 -7.04 -4.83
CA ASP A 99 -5.55 -8.04 -5.65
C ASP A 99 -7.06 -7.79 -5.66
N ALA A 100 -7.73 -8.25 -6.71
CA ALA A 100 -9.18 -8.33 -6.70
C ALA A 100 -9.66 -9.51 -5.85
N TRP A 101 -10.84 -9.39 -5.25
CA TRP A 101 -11.59 -10.52 -4.71
C TRP A 101 -12.06 -11.51 -5.79
N ALA A 102 -12.07 -11.07 -7.05
CA ALA A 102 -12.42 -11.91 -8.18
C ALA A 102 -11.21 -12.70 -8.68
N GLU A 103 -11.46 -13.91 -9.12
CA GLU A 103 -10.51 -14.75 -9.85
C GLU A 103 -10.73 -14.59 -11.36
N ASP A 104 -9.68 -14.80 -12.15
CA ASP A 104 -9.75 -14.87 -13.61
C ASP A 104 -10.30 -16.23 -14.12
N GLU A 105 -10.27 -16.45 -15.44
CA GLU A 105 -10.79 -17.69 -16.05
C GLU A 105 -10.01 -18.94 -15.64
N ASP A 106 -8.77 -18.79 -15.18
CA ASP A 106 -7.89 -19.87 -14.73
C ASP A 106 -7.95 -20.07 -13.20
N GLY A 107 -8.74 -19.26 -12.49
CA GLY A 107 -8.86 -19.31 -11.03
C GLY A 107 -7.73 -18.58 -10.30
N GLU A 108 -7.00 -17.70 -10.98
CA GLU A 108 -5.94 -16.89 -10.37
C GLU A 108 -6.49 -15.53 -9.91
N ASN A 109 -5.99 -15.01 -8.79
CA ASN A 109 -6.33 -13.65 -8.36
C ASN A 109 -5.91 -12.64 -9.42
N ILE A 110 -6.74 -11.62 -9.63
CA ILE A 110 -6.44 -10.55 -10.59
C ILE A 110 -5.61 -9.46 -9.89
N PRO A 111 -4.32 -9.27 -10.22
CA PRO A 111 -3.53 -8.19 -9.65
C PRO A 111 -4.00 -6.84 -10.18
N VAL A 112 -4.36 -5.94 -9.28
CA VAL A 112 -4.89 -4.61 -9.59
C VAL A 112 -3.80 -3.55 -9.54
N GLY A 113 -2.82 -3.73 -8.66
CA GLY A 113 -1.72 -2.80 -8.50
C GLY A 113 -0.97 -3.04 -7.19
N TRP A 114 -0.41 -1.97 -6.64
CA TRP A 114 0.25 -2.00 -5.33
C TRP A 114 -0.10 -0.75 -4.52
N ALA A 115 0.12 -0.79 -3.22
CA ALA A 115 -0.06 0.36 -2.34
C ALA A 115 1.05 0.45 -1.30
N VAL A 116 1.09 1.56 -0.56
CA VAL A 116 1.94 1.69 0.64
C VAL A 116 1.03 1.67 1.85
N ALA A 117 1.15 0.63 2.67
CA ALA A 117 0.57 0.64 4.00
C ALA A 117 1.51 1.37 4.96
N TYR A 118 0.92 2.14 5.87
CA TYR A 118 1.57 2.97 6.86
C TYR A 118 0.96 2.71 8.23
N LYS A 119 1.84 2.61 9.22
CA LYS A 119 1.50 2.59 10.62
C LYS A 119 2.32 3.65 11.34
N GLU A 120 1.63 4.56 12.01
CA GLU A 120 2.27 5.60 12.80
C GLU A 120 3.10 4.96 13.93
N SER A 121 4.33 5.43 14.12
CA SER A 121 5.08 5.01 15.31
C SER A 121 4.43 5.69 16.51
N SER A 122 3.95 4.90 17.48
CA SER A 122 3.76 5.40 18.83
C SER A 122 5.04 6.13 19.24
N GLY A 123 4.97 7.43 19.49
CA GLY A 123 6.14 8.25 19.83
C GLY A 123 6.93 7.66 21.02
N PRO A 124 8.18 8.10 21.22
CA PRO A 124 8.99 7.67 22.36
C PRO A 124 8.31 7.88 23.72
#